data_AF-A0AAW0CDX7-F1
#
_entry.id   AF-A0AAW0CDX7-F1
#
_cell.length_a   1.000
_cell.length_b   1.000
_cell.length_c   1.000
_cell.angle_alpha   90.00
_cell.angle_beta   90.00
_cell.angle_gamma   90.00
#
_symmetry.space_group_name_H-M   'P 1'
#
loop_
_entity.id
_entity.type
_entity.pdbx_description
1 polymer ?
#
loop_
_entity_poly.entity_id
_entity_poly.type
_entity_poly.pdbx_seq_one_letter_code
_entity_poly.pdbx_strand_id
1 'polypeptide(L)'
;MNTSFNDGSKQEDIAKQMLFVAYRVLVDEAGVLLLQGLRSYLEFCTSFVAEVHTDETISEGHREVEIFDTVMKKYIAACKDTPYEDKSWSFPKFHARQHAFDDIKNKGAARNFGTKPSESMHKAIRDTYHQMTNFKDVTPQIVKHDHRRAVATFVREQIDAIDAELKEQEDPDDVEPTILSNVDVGSKLKQLSFSALEQQMTEDDAFQRFRIKFGDFISTFLPAFGLLPFSQVRGAVKPTYQSNNQVHNRDTFDSVTQ
;
A
#
# COMPACT_ATOMS: atom_id res chain seq x y z
N MET A 1 19.55 15.18 22.16
CA MET A 1 18.75 14.73 20.99
C MET A 1 17.43 14.20 21.53
N ASN A 2 16.31 14.90 21.30
CA ASN A 2 15.00 14.52 21.86
C ASN A 2 14.21 13.74 20.80
N THR A 3 14.54 12.47 20.63
CA THR A 3 13.86 11.59 19.66
C THR A 3 12.57 11.04 20.30
N SER A 4 11.42 11.55 19.86
CA SER A 4 10.10 11.03 20.25
C SER A 4 9.83 9.70 19.53
N PHE A 5 10.06 8.59 20.22
CA PHE A 5 9.66 7.25 19.75
C PHE A 5 8.21 7.00 20.18
N ASN A 6 7.25 7.59 19.45
CA ASN A 6 5.81 7.48 19.78
C ASN A 6 5.12 6.28 19.12
N ASP A 7 5.88 5.35 18.52
CA ASP A 7 5.35 4.23 17.75
C ASP A 7 5.88 2.91 18.33
N GLY A 8 4.95 2.06 18.78
CA GLY A 8 5.27 0.76 19.38
C GLY A 8 5.95 -0.19 18.41
N SER A 9 5.64 -0.10 17.11
CA SER A 9 6.25 -0.95 16.08
C SER A 9 7.74 -0.63 15.93
N LYS A 10 8.11 0.66 15.99
CA LYS A 10 9.52 1.08 15.96
C LYS A 10 10.29 0.55 17.17
N GLN A 11 9.69 0.54 18.35
CA GLN A 11 10.34 0.00 19.55
C GLN A 11 10.57 -1.50 19.43
N GLU A 12 9.63 -2.24 18.85
CA GLU A 12 9.75 -3.67 18.56
C GLU A 12 10.92 -3.96 17.61
N ASP A 13 11.01 -3.20 16.51
CA ASP A 13 12.09 -3.38 15.52
C ASP A 13 13.46 -2.99 16.07
N ILE A 14 13.53 -1.93 16.87
CA ILE A 14 14.75 -1.55 17.58
C ILE A 14 15.18 -2.68 18.52
N ALA A 15 14.26 -3.28 19.28
CA ALA A 15 14.59 -4.36 20.20
C ALA A 15 15.21 -5.58 19.49
N LYS A 16 14.70 -5.94 18.30
CA LYS A 16 15.25 -7.03 17.47
C LYS A 16 16.69 -6.76 17.04
N GLN A 17 17.03 -5.51 16.71
CA GLN A 17 18.39 -5.15 16.28
C GLN A 17 19.34 -4.89 17.45
N MET A 18 18.82 -4.47 18.60
CA MET A 18 19.61 -4.04 19.76
C MET A 18 20.61 -5.11 20.20
N LEU A 19 20.25 -6.40 20.14
CA LEU A 19 21.15 -7.49 20.50
C LEU A 19 22.43 -7.49 19.66
N PHE A 20 22.29 -7.29 18.34
CA PHE A 20 23.41 -7.30 17.38
C PHE A 20 24.21 -6.01 17.36
N VAL A 21 23.63 -4.89 17.79
CA VAL A 21 24.35 -3.61 17.88
C VAL A 21 25.10 -3.53 19.20
N ALA A 22 24.49 -3.97 20.29
CA ALA A 22 25.01 -3.78 21.64
C ALA A 22 26.06 -4.83 22.07
N TYR A 23 26.18 -5.99 21.39
CA TYR A 23 27.09 -7.06 21.83
C TYR A 23 28.57 -6.67 21.91
N ARG A 24 29.01 -5.68 21.13
CA ARG A 24 30.38 -5.15 21.19
C ARG A 24 30.58 -4.05 22.22
N VAL A 25 29.49 -3.46 22.70
CA VAL A 25 29.50 -2.32 23.63
C VAL A 25 29.32 -2.82 25.07
N LEU A 26 28.39 -3.75 25.27
CA LEU A 26 28.04 -4.34 26.57
C LEU A 26 28.88 -5.59 26.83
N VAL A 27 30.14 -5.39 27.22
CA VAL A 27 31.13 -6.46 27.42
C VAL A 27 31.41 -6.78 28.89
N ASP A 28 30.95 -5.93 29.80
CA ASP A 28 31.03 -6.13 31.25
C ASP A 28 30.01 -7.19 31.71
N GLU A 29 30.17 -7.70 32.94
CA GLU A 29 29.32 -8.77 33.47
C GLU A 29 27.83 -8.41 33.45
N ALA A 30 27.47 -7.20 33.90
CA ALA A 30 26.10 -6.71 33.87
C ALA A 30 25.61 -6.54 32.42
N GLY A 31 26.45 -5.99 31.54
CA GLY A 31 26.16 -5.89 30.11
C GLY A 31 25.86 -7.24 29.44
N VAL A 32 26.66 -8.28 29.70
CA VAL A 32 26.43 -9.63 29.17
C VAL A 32 25.13 -10.24 29.70
N LEU A 33 24.84 -10.07 31.00
CA LEU A 33 23.57 -10.52 31.58
C LEU A 33 22.36 -9.79 30.98
N LEU A 34 22.50 -8.49 30.70
CA LEU A 34 21.46 -7.72 30.02
C LEU A 34 21.22 -8.21 28.59
N LEU A 35 22.28 -8.54 27.85
CA LEU A 35 22.16 -9.12 26.50
C LEU A 35 21.49 -10.51 26.54
N GLN A 36 21.80 -11.33 27.54
CA GLN A 36 21.10 -12.61 27.76
C GLN A 36 19.61 -12.39 28.07
N GLY A 37 19.29 -11.39 28.90
CA GLY A 37 17.91 -11.01 29.20
C GLY A 37 17.17 -10.54 27.96
N LEU A 38 17.80 -9.67 27.15
CA LEU A 38 17.25 -9.22 25.87
C LEU A 38 17.01 -10.39 24.91
N ARG A 39 17.93 -11.34 24.82
CA ARG A 39 17.75 -12.55 24.01
C ARG A 39 16.53 -13.35 24.47
N SER A 40 16.43 -13.69 25.75
CA SER A 40 15.28 -14.44 26.27
C SER A 40 13.97 -13.66 26.14
N TYR A 41 14.00 -12.32 26.23
CA TYR A 41 12.84 -11.49 25.92
C TYR A 41 12.38 -11.61 24.46
N LEU A 42 13.31 -11.67 23.50
CA LEU A 42 12.97 -11.86 22.08
C LEU A 42 12.40 -13.26 21.81
N GLU A 43 12.92 -14.30 22.47
CA GLU A 43 12.36 -15.66 22.42
C GLU A 43 10.93 -15.67 23.00
N PHE A 44 10.74 -15.09 24.19
CA PHE A 44 9.42 -14.88 24.79
C PHE A 44 8.46 -14.19 23.81
N CYS A 45 8.89 -13.08 23.19
CA CYS A 45 8.06 -12.34 22.24
C CYS A 45 7.66 -13.21 21.04
N THR A 46 8.58 -14.05 20.54
CA THR A 46 8.33 -14.95 19.42
C THR A 46 7.24 -15.96 19.76
N SER A 47 7.31 -16.61 20.92
CA SER A 47 6.25 -17.52 21.39
C SER A 47 4.95 -16.77 21.67
N PHE A 48 5.01 -15.55 22.21
CA PHE A 48 3.84 -14.75 22.58
C PHE A 48 3.02 -14.25 21.37
N VAL A 49 3.67 -13.95 20.24
CA VAL A 49 2.99 -13.44 19.04
C VAL A 49 2.44 -14.53 18.11
N ALA A 50 2.59 -15.81 18.49
CA ALA A 50 2.08 -16.91 17.68
C ALA A 50 0.58 -16.76 17.41
N GLU A 51 0.17 -17.03 16.17
CA GLU A 51 -1.25 -16.95 15.78
C GLU A 51 -2.06 -18.13 16.32
N VAL A 52 -1.39 -19.27 16.44
CA VAL A 52 -1.94 -20.52 16.96
C VAL A 52 -1.02 -20.99 18.06
N HIS A 53 -1.59 -21.18 19.25
CA HIS A 53 -0.89 -21.74 20.39
C HIS A 53 -1.25 -23.19 20.57
N THR A 54 -0.23 -24.04 20.64
CA THR A 54 -0.32 -25.44 21.10
C THR A 54 0.17 -25.53 22.55
N ASP A 55 -0.13 -26.64 23.22
CA ASP A 55 0.40 -26.92 24.56
C ASP A 55 1.93 -26.82 24.61
N GLU A 56 2.60 -27.23 23.53
CA GLU A 56 4.05 -27.12 23.37
C GLU A 56 4.50 -25.65 23.36
N THR A 57 3.94 -24.82 22.49
CA THR A 57 4.32 -23.39 22.41
C THR A 57 4.03 -22.62 23.71
N ILE A 58 2.97 -23.01 24.43
CA ILE A 58 2.65 -22.41 25.73
C ILE A 58 3.66 -22.86 26.79
N SER A 59 4.02 -24.14 26.80
CA SER A 59 5.05 -24.68 27.70
C SER A 59 6.41 -24.01 27.46
N GLU A 60 6.82 -23.85 26.21
CA GLU A 60 8.03 -23.11 25.84
C GLU A 60 7.98 -21.65 26.29
N GLY A 61 6.82 -21.01 26.12
CA GLY A 61 6.57 -19.66 26.61
C GLY A 61 6.78 -19.51 28.12
N HIS A 62 6.21 -20.40 28.92
CA HIS A 62 6.42 -20.43 30.37
C HIS A 62 7.90 -20.64 30.72
N ARG A 63 8.59 -21.57 30.03
CA ARG A 63 10.02 -21.81 30.22
C ARG A 63 10.84 -20.55 29.97
N GLU A 64 10.56 -19.81 28.91
CA GLU A 64 11.28 -18.55 28.63
C GLU A 64 11.01 -17.46 29.65
N VAL A 65 9.80 -17.39 30.22
CA VAL A 65 9.51 -16.48 31.36
C VAL A 65 10.43 -16.81 32.55
N GLU A 66 10.60 -18.09 32.89
CA GLU A 66 11.46 -18.52 34.00
C GLU A 66 12.95 -18.24 33.74
N ILE A 67 13.43 -18.50 32.51
CA ILE A 67 14.79 -18.18 32.08
C ILE A 67 15.03 -16.69 32.20
N PHE A 68 14.12 -15.88 31.65
CA PHE A 68 14.22 -14.43 31.71
C PHE A 68 14.28 -13.92 33.16
N ASP A 69 13.38 -14.38 34.03
CA ASP A 69 13.35 -13.97 35.44
C ASP A 69 14.65 -14.35 36.18
N THR A 70 15.20 -15.51 35.86
CA THR A 70 16.50 -15.96 36.41
C THR A 70 17.64 -15.05 35.97
N VAL A 71 17.70 -14.71 34.68
CA VAL A 71 18.74 -13.83 34.13
C VAL A 71 18.60 -12.42 34.68
N MET A 72 17.38 -11.88 34.78
CA MET A 72 17.18 -10.54 35.33
C MET A 72 17.52 -10.42 36.80
N LYS A 73 17.26 -11.45 37.61
CA LYS A 73 17.73 -11.47 39.01
C LYS A 73 19.25 -11.38 39.10
N LYS A 74 19.98 -12.09 38.23
CA LYS A 74 21.44 -12.00 38.14
C LYS A 74 21.89 -10.61 37.67
N TYR A 75 21.25 -10.06 36.64
CA TYR A 75 21.52 -8.71 36.15
C TYR A 75 21.36 -7.64 37.24
N ILE A 76 20.24 -7.69 37.97
CA ILE A 76 19.95 -6.74 39.07
C ILE A 76 21.03 -6.85 40.16
N ALA A 77 21.44 -8.07 40.52
CA ALA A 77 22.53 -8.28 41.48
C ALA A 77 23.87 -7.74 40.97
N ALA A 78 24.17 -7.91 39.67
CA ALA A 78 25.39 -7.41 39.04
C ALA A 78 25.40 -5.87 38.86
N CYS A 79 24.24 -5.21 38.92
CA CYS A 79 24.13 -3.75 38.86
C CYS A 79 24.42 -3.07 40.20
N LYS A 80 24.60 -3.83 41.28
CA LYS A 80 24.92 -3.27 42.59
C LYS A 80 26.25 -2.49 42.54
N ASP A 81 26.30 -1.32 43.16
CA ASP A 81 27.45 -0.42 43.17
C ASP A 81 27.82 0.14 41.78
N THR A 82 26.91 0.04 40.80
CA THR A 82 27.05 0.64 39.45
C THR A 82 26.11 1.83 39.28
N PRO A 83 26.31 2.70 38.27
CA PRO A 83 25.35 3.77 37.95
C PRO A 83 23.93 3.30 37.60
N TYR A 84 23.71 1.99 37.44
CA TYR A 84 22.43 1.40 37.06
C TYR A 84 21.67 0.78 38.24
N GLU A 85 22.22 0.82 39.46
CA GLU A 85 21.59 0.25 40.67
C GLU A 85 20.19 0.83 40.94
N ASP A 86 20.01 2.14 40.70
CA ASP A 86 18.75 2.85 40.96
C ASP A 86 17.62 2.48 39.98
N LYS A 87 17.92 1.66 38.94
CA LYS A 87 16.91 1.26 37.97
C LYS A 87 15.92 0.26 38.58
N SER A 88 14.72 0.73 38.89
CA SER A 88 13.61 -0.14 39.26
C SER A 88 13.08 -0.93 38.06
N TRP A 89 13.08 -2.26 38.18
CA TRP A 89 12.44 -3.20 37.26
C TRP A 89 11.00 -3.56 37.67
N SER A 90 10.51 -2.98 38.77
CA SER A 90 9.12 -3.16 39.22
C SER A 90 8.20 -2.17 38.50
N PHE A 91 7.78 -2.53 37.29
CA PHE A 91 6.79 -1.76 36.53
C PHE A 91 5.73 -2.68 35.90
N PRO A 92 4.49 -2.21 35.67
CA PRO A 92 3.38 -3.06 35.24
C PRO A 92 3.67 -3.91 34.00
N LYS A 93 4.34 -3.34 32.98
CA LYS A 93 4.70 -4.07 31.76
C LYS A 93 5.71 -5.21 32.01
N PHE A 94 6.62 -5.05 32.97
CA PHE A 94 7.56 -6.10 33.33
C PHE A 94 6.83 -7.28 33.96
N HIS A 95 5.92 -6.98 34.90
CA HIS A 95 5.14 -7.98 35.62
C HIS A 95 4.09 -8.68 34.75
N ALA A 96 3.48 -7.96 33.79
CA ALA A 96 2.46 -8.51 32.90
C ALA A 96 2.92 -9.78 32.14
N ARG A 97 4.23 -9.94 31.88
CA ARG A 97 4.76 -11.15 31.24
C ARG A 97 4.57 -12.43 32.05
N GLN A 98 4.55 -12.33 33.38
CA GLN A 98 4.34 -13.50 34.24
C GLN A 98 2.97 -14.14 34.03
N HIS A 99 1.98 -13.34 33.59
CA HIS A 99 0.62 -13.78 33.34
C HIS A 99 0.34 -14.01 31.85
N ALA A 100 1.30 -13.75 30.96
CA ALA A 100 1.05 -13.67 29.52
C ALA A 100 0.48 -14.96 28.92
N PHE A 101 1.02 -16.12 29.31
CA PHE A 101 0.58 -17.41 28.77
C PHE A 101 -0.66 -17.97 29.46
N ASP A 102 -0.91 -17.61 30.72
CA ASP A 102 -2.19 -17.88 31.38
C ASP A 102 -3.30 -17.03 30.74
N ASP A 103 -3.01 -15.78 30.41
CA ASP A 103 -3.90 -14.92 29.65
C ASP A 103 -4.18 -15.50 28.26
N ILE A 104 -3.18 -16.05 27.56
CA ILE A 104 -3.40 -16.74 26.29
C ILE A 104 -4.34 -17.95 26.45
N LYS A 105 -4.16 -18.77 27.49
CA LYS A 105 -5.06 -19.91 27.77
C LYS A 105 -6.49 -19.46 28.05
N ASN A 106 -6.66 -18.39 28.82
CA ASN A 106 -7.96 -17.94 29.29
C ASN A 106 -8.70 -17.03 28.31
N LYS A 107 -7.98 -16.25 27.51
CA LYS A 107 -8.52 -15.18 26.65
C LYS A 107 -8.27 -15.45 25.16
N GLY A 108 -7.29 -16.28 24.82
CA GLY A 108 -6.88 -16.57 23.45
C GLY A 108 -5.64 -15.79 23.00
N ALA A 109 -5.24 -16.01 21.74
CA ALA A 109 -3.99 -15.47 21.19
C ALA A 109 -3.91 -13.94 21.25
N ALA A 110 -2.71 -13.41 21.51
CA ALA A 110 -2.45 -11.99 21.70
C ALA A 110 -2.85 -11.12 20.49
N ARG A 111 -2.80 -11.69 19.28
CA ARG A 111 -3.22 -11.03 18.02
C ARG A 111 -4.65 -10.48 18.09
N ASN A 112 -5.55 -11.15 18.81
CA ASN A 112 -6.96 -10.76 18.91
C ASN A 112 -7.19 -9.58 19.86
N PHE A 113 -6.20 -9.24 20.68
CA PHE A 113 -6.28 -8.18 21.69
C PHE A 113 -5.41 -6.96 21.35
N GLY A 114 -4.75 -6.97 20.19
CA GLY A 114 -3.98 -5.85 19.68
C GLY A 114 -4.86 -4.85 18.94
N THR A 115 -4.53 -3.56 19.04
CA THR A 115 -5.13 -2.50 18.20
C THR A 115 -4.43 -2.37 16.84
N LYS A 116 -3.40 -3.17 16.57
CA LYS A 116 -2.64 -3.15 15.29
C LYS A 116 -3.56 -3.28 14.06
N PRO A 117 -4.58 -4.17 14.02
CA PRO A 117 -5.47 -4.29 12.86
C PRO A 117 -6.31 -3.02 12.59
N SER A 118 -6.79 -2.36 13.65
CA SER A 118 -7.58 -1.13 13.53
C SER A 118 -6.72 0.14 13.40
N GLU A 119 -5.41 0.06 13.63
CA GLU A 119 -4.49 1.19 13.48
C GLU A 119 -4.46 1.73 12.05
N SER A 120 -4.65 0.88 11.03
CA SER A 120 -4.79 1.30 9.64
C SER A 120 -6.06 2.16 9.41
N MET A 121 -7.18 1.77 10.02
CA MET A 121 -8.42 2.55 9.96
C MET A 121 -8.23 3.93 10.62
N HIS A 122 -7.49 3.99 11.72
CA HIS A 122 -7.15 5.27 12.36
C HIS A 122 -6.31 6.16 11.44
N LYS A 123 -5.46 5.61 10.57
CA LYS A 123 -4.70 6.41 9.60
C LYS A 123 -5.64 7.15 8.62
N ALA A 124 -6.64 6.49 8.07
CA ALA A 124 -7.60 7.12 7.16
C ALA A 124 -8.42 8.21 7.86
N ILE A 125 -8.85 7.96 9.10
CA ILE A 125 -9.56 8.95 9.93
C ILE A 125 -8.65 10.14 10.24
N ARG A 126 -7.38 9.88 10.61
CA ARG A 126 -6.37 10.90 10.90
C ARG A 126 -6.06 11.77 9.67
N ASP A 127 -5.90 11.15 8.51
CA ASP A 127 -5.62 11.87 7.27
C ASP A 127 -6.84 12.71 6.85
N THR A 128 -8.05 12.19 7.03
CA THR A 128 -9.31 12.96 6.83
C THR A 128 -9.37 14.14 7.80
N TYR A 129 -9.07 13.93 9.08
CA TYR A 129 -9.00 14.98 10.09
C TYR A 129 -8.03 16.09 9.69
N HIS A 130 -6.80 15.76 9.30
CA HIS A 130 -5.78 16.75 8.97
C HIS A 130 -5.96 17.44 7.61
N GLN A 131 -6.48 16.72 6.60
CA GLN A 131 -6.49 17.21 5.22
C GLN A 131 -7.87 17.71 4.77
N MET A 132 -8.94 17.26 5.43
CA MET A 132 -10.31 17.47 4.94
C MET A 132 -11.25 18.13 5.95
N THR A 133 -10.85 18.31 7.21
CA THR A 133 -11.66 19.03 8.20
C THR A 133 -11.14 20.44 8.46
N ASN A 134 -12.01 21.30 8.99
CA ASN A 134 -11.66 22.64 9.46
C ASN A 134 -11.23 22.68 10.95
N PHE A 135 -10.93 21.52 11.55
CA PHE A 135 -10.57 21.35 12.97
C PHE A 135 -11.63 21.79 14.00
N LYS A 136 -12.87 22.03 13.59
CA LYS A 136 -14.00 22.38 14.47
C LYS A 136 -15.16 21.45 14.19
N ASP A 137 -15.80 20.88 15.20
CA ASP A 137 -16.90 19.91 15.00
C ASP A 137 -16.55 18.86 13.94
N VAL A 138 -15.46 18.13 14.21
CA VAL A 138 -14.79 17.28 13.22
C VAL A 138 -15.51 15.96 12.98
N THR A 139 -16.28 15.47 13.95
CA THR A 139 -16.95 14.16 13.86
C THR A 139 -17.94 14.10 12.70
N PRO A 140 -18.89 15.04 12.54
CA PRO A 140 -19.80 15.02 11.40
C PRO A 140 -19.09 15.17 10.05
N GLN A 141 -17.98 15.92 10.01
CA GLN A 141 -17.19 16.09 8.80
C GLN A 141 -16.50 14.80 8.39
N ILE A 142 -15.81 14.14 9.32
CA ILE A 142 -15.13 12.87 9.06
C ILE A 142 -16.12 11.82 8.57
N VAL A 143 -17.26 11.65 9.25
CA VAL A 143 -18.31 10.70 8.85
C VAL A 143 -18.82 11.02 7.44
N LYS A 144 -19.02 12.31 7.11
CA LYS A 144 -19.45 12.72 5.77
C LYS A 144 -18.41 12.41 4.69
N HIS A 145 -17.12 12.61 4.98
CA HIS A 145 -16.04 12.28 4.05
C HIS A 145 -15.88 10.78 3.86
N ASP A 146 -15.99 10.01 4.93
CA ASP A 146 -15.94 8.55 4.89
C ASP A 146 -17.11 7.96 4.10
N HIS A 147 -18.33 8.45 4.33
CA HIS A 147 -19.51 8.05 3.56
C HIS A 147 -19.35 8.34 2.06
N ARG A 148 -18.86 9.53 1.69
CA ARG A 148 -18.59 9.88 0.28
C ARG A 148 -17.54 8.95 -0.34
N ARG A 149 -16.51 8.58 0.42
CA ARG A 149 -15.49 7.64 -0.02
C ARG A 149 -16.10 6.26 -0.28
N ALA A 150 -16.90 5.74 0.64
CA ALA A 150 -17.57 4.46 0.49
C ALA A 150 -18.47 4.42 -0.76
N VAL A 151 -19.26 5.47 -0.99
CA VAL A 151 -20.12 5.58 -2.19
C VAL A 151 -19.26 5.62 -3.47
N ALA A 152 -18.18 6.40 -3.50
CA ALA A 152 -17.31 6.49 -4.67
C ALA A 152 -16.61 5.15 -4.96
N THR A 153 -16.17 4.43 -3.93
CA THR A 153 -15.59 3.09 -4.06
C THR A 153 -16.61 2.11 -4.61
N PHE A 154 -17.83 2.08 -4.06
CA PHE A 154 -18.90 1.20 -4.56
C PHE A 154 -19.23 1.47 -6.04
N VAL A 155 -19.38 2.73 -6.44
CA VAL A 155 -19.62 3.07 -7.85
C VAL A 155 -18.46 2.61 -8.74
N ARG A 156 -17.21 2.76 -8.28
CA ARG A 156 -16.04 2.30 -9.02
C ARG A 156 -16.02 0.78 -9.18
N GLU A 157 -16.28 0.05 -8.10
CA GLU A 157 -16.34 -1.42 -8.13
C GLU A 157 -17.39 -1.93 -9.12
N GLN A 158 -18.55 -1.26 -9.21
CA GLN A 158 -19.58 -1.62 -10.18
C GLN A 158 -19.17 -1.34 -11.63
N ILE A 159 -18.48 -0.22 -11.88
CA ILE A 159 -17.93 0.08 -13.21
C ILE A 159 -16.89 -0.98 -13.57
N ASP A 160 -15.99 -1.31 -12.65
CA ASP A 160 -14.91 -2.27 -12.89
C ASP A 160 -15.47 -3.68 -13.16
N ALA A 161 -16.57 -4.08 -12.50
CA ALA A 161 -17.27 -5.33 -12.77
C ALA A 161 -17.89 -5.38 -14.18
N ILE A 162 -18.57 -4.31 -14.59
CA ILE A 162 -19.16 -4.19 -15.94
C ILE A 162 -18.06 -4.20 -17.01
N ASP A 163 -16.97 -3.45 -16.80
CA ASP A 163 -15.83 -3.41 -17.72
C ASP A 163 -15.15 -4.78 -17.86
N ALA A 164 -15.18 -5.61 -16.81
CA ALA A 164 -14.69 -6.99 -16.86
C ALA A 164 -15.61 -7.90 -17.67
N GLU A 165 -16.94 -7.83 -17.44
CA GLU A 165 -17.94 -8.58 -18.21
C GLU A 165 -17.89 -8.24 -19.70
N LEU A 166 -17.75 -6.96 -20.04
CA LEU A 166 -17.64 -6.51 -21.43
C LEU A 166 -16.35 -7.02 -22.12
N LYS A 167 -15.25 -7.16 -21.37
CA LYS A 167 -14.01 -7.74 -21.91
C LYS A 167 -14.10 -9.25 -22.13
N GLU A 168 -14.90 -9.96 -21.35
CA GLU A 168 -15.15 -11.40 -21.53
C GLU A 168 -16.10 -11.68 -22.70
N GLN A 169 -16.96 -10.72 -23.07
CA GLN A 169 -17.88 -10.81 -24.20
C GLN A 169 -17.29 -10.36 -25.55
N GLU A 170 -16.11 -9.73 -25.58
CA GLU A 170 -15.38 -9.43 -26.82
C GLU A 170 -14.72 -10.72 -27.37
N ASP A 171 -15.52 -11.67 -27.88
CA ASP A 171 -15.03 -12.73 -28.78
C ASP A 171 -14.75 -12.08 -30.16
N PRO A 172 -13.53 -12.10 -30.71
CA PRO A 172 -13.17 -11.32 -31.90
C PRO A 172 -13.92 -11.70 -33.19
N ASP A 173 -14.61 -12.85 -33.20
CA ASP A 173 -15.11 -13.49 -34.41
C ASP A 173 -16.63 -13.36 -34.64
N ASP A 174 -17.42 -12.79 -33.71
CA ASP A 174 -18.88 -12.85 -33.78
C ASP A 174 -19.61 -11.49 -33.72
N VAL A 175 -19.05 -10.47 -34.39
CA VAL A 175 -19.81 -9.23 -34.65
C VAL A 175 -20.41 -9.29 -36.04
N GLU A 176 -21.54 -10.00 -36.19
CA GLU A 176 -22.42 -9.78 -37.33
C GLU A 176 -23.02 -8.36 -37.24
N PRO A 177 -22.82 -7.49 -38.25
CA PRO A 177 -23.43 -6.17 -38.24
C PRO A 177 -24.95 -6.35 -38.40
N THR A 178 -25.67 -6.22 -37.29
CA THR A 178 -27.12 -6.04 -37.34
C THR A 178 -27.39 -4.71 -38.03
N ILE A 179 -27.86 -4.77 -39.28
CA ILE A 179 -28.30 -3.60 -40.02
C ILE A 179 -29.60 -3.11 -39.35
N LEU A 180 -29.46 -2.25 -38.36
CA LEU A 180 -30.55 -1.38 -37.92
C LEU A 180 -30.35 -0.01 -38.56
N SER A 181 -31.44 0.54 -39.08
CA SER A 181 -31.46 1.73 -39.91
C SER A 181 -30.72 2.92 -39.28
N ASN A 182 -29.73 3.40 -40.03
CA ASN A 182 -29.25 4.78 -40.09
C ASN A 182 -28.51 5.30 -38.84
N VAL A 183 -27.21 4.98 -38.83
CA VAL A 183 -26.08 5.69 -38.20
C VAL A 183 -25.80 5.40 -36.72
N ASP A 184 -24.89 4.46 -36.48
CA ASP A 184 -24.12 4.37 -35.23
C ASP A 184 -22.78 5.11 -35.38
N VAL A 185 -22.66 6.27 -34.73
CA VAL A 185 -21.36 6.92 -34.55
C VAL A 185 -20.74 6.35 -33.28
N GLY A 186 -19.83 5.38 -33.42
CA GLY A 186 -19.03 4.88 -32.29
C GLY A 186 -18.65 3.41 -32.32
N SER A 187 -19.14 2.59 -33.26
CA SER A 187 -18.68 1.20 -33.39
C SER A 187 -17.24 1.17 -33.91
N LYS A 188 -16.41 0.28 -33.34
CA LYS A 188 -15.07 -0.02 -33.88
C LYS A 188 -15.26 -0.74 -35.22
N LEU A 189 -15.39 0.02 -36.30
CA LEU A 189 -15.47 -0.56 -37.65
C LEU A 189 -14.17 -1.28 -38.00
N LYS A 190 -14.30 -2.41 -38.71
CA LYS A 190 -13.16 -3.17 -39.22
C LYS A 190 -12.28 -2.24 -40.07
N GLN A 191 -10.99 -2.17 -39.75
CA GLN A 191 -10.05 -1.38 -40.54
C GLN A 191 -9.99 -1.95 -41.97
N LEU A 192 -10.41 -1.14 -42.94
CA LEU A 192 -10.40 -1.49 -44.36
C LEU A 192 -9.49 -0.52 -45.11
N SER A 193 -8.60 -1.05 -45.95
CA SER A 193 -7.75 -0.20 -46.78
C SER A 193 -8.55 0.40 -47.94
N PHE A 194 -8.18 1.60 -48.39
CA PHE A 194 -8.86 2.23 -49.54
C PHE A 194 -8.81 1.36 -50.80
N SER A 195 -7.73 0.60 -51.00
CA SER A 195 -7.64 -0.33 -52.14
C SER A 195 -8.62 -1.51 -52.01
N ALA A 196 -8.82 -2.03 -50.80
CA ALA A 196 -9.78 -3.11 -50.56
C ALA A 196 -11.22 -2.61 -50.71
N LEU A 197 -11.50 -1.37 -50.30
CA LEU A 197 -12.80 -0.72 -50.50
C LEU A 197 -13.12 -0.52 -51.99
N GLU A 198 -12.16 -0.02 -52.77
CA GLU A 198 -12.31 0.15 -54.22
C GLU A 198 -12.52 -1.19 -54.95
N GLN A 199 -11.91 -2.27 -54.47
CA GLN A 199 -12.11 -3.62 -55.04
C GLN A 199 -13.47 -4.23 -54.65
N GLN A 200 -13.92 -4.04 -53.41
CA GLN A 200 -15.22 -4.55 -52.96
C GLN A 200 -16.40 -3.82 -53.61
N MET A 201 -16.28 -2.51 -53.84
CA MET A 201 -17.36 -1.66 -54.34
C MET A 201 -17.12 -1.26 -55.80
N THR A 202 -16.86 -2.24 -56.67
CA THR A 202 -16.56 -1.99 -58.09
C THR A 202 -17.80 -1.54 -58.87
N GLU A 203 -19.00 -1.95 -58.45
CA GLU A 203 -20.26 -1.65 -59.12
C GLU A 203 -20.79 -0.23 -58.83
N ASP A 204 -20.25 0.45 -57.82
CA ASP A 204 -20.68 1.79 -57.41
C ASP A 204 -19.68 2.86 -57.88
N ASP A 205 -20.16 3.74 -58.77
CA ASP A 205 -19.38 4.85 -59.33
C ASP A 205 -18.85 5.82 -58.26
N ALA A 206 -19.50 5.90 -57.09
CA ALA A 206 -19.04 6.71 -55.97
C ALA A 206 -17.66 6.25 -55.46
N PHE A 207 -17.41 4.94 -55.45
CA PHE A 207 -16.18 4.34 -54.93
C PHE A 207 -15.09 4.13 -55.99
N GLN A 208 -15.37 4.37 -57.27
CA GLN A 208 -14.32 4.40 -58.28
C GLN A 208 -13.31 5.52 -58.01
N ARG A 209 -12.02 5.15 -57.95
CA ARG A 209 -10.91 6.06 -57.61
C ARG A 209 -11.15 6.83 -56.30
N PHE A 210 -11.85 6.21 -55.35
CA PHE A 210 -12.19 6.78 -54.05
C PHE A 210 -10.99 7.43 -53.36
N ARG A 211 -9.83 6.77 -53.37
CA ARG A 211 -8.59 7.30 -52.78
C ARG A 211 -8.18 8.65 -53.36
N ILE A 212 -8.38 8.86 -54.67
CA ILE A 212 -8.03 10.11 -55.36
C ILE A 212 -9.07 11.18 -55.02
N LYS A 213 -10.36 10.85 -55.12
CA LYS A 213 -11.47 11.77 -54.79
C LYS A 213 -11.39 12.23 -53.33
N PHE A 214 -11.11 11.30 -52.41
CA PHE A 214 -10.93 11.60 -51.00
C PHE A 214 -9.67 12.44 -50.75
N GLY A 215 -8.57 12.13 -51.43
CA GLY A 215 -7.35 12.95 -51.37
C GLY A 215 -7.58 14.40 -51.79
N ASP A 216 -8.33 14.62 -52.88
CA ASP A 216 -8.69 15.94 -53.37
C ASP A 216 -9.68 16.66 -52.44
N PHE A 217 -10.64 15.92 -51.86
CA PHE A 217 -11.54 16.46 -50.84
C PHE A 217 -10.78 16.98 -49.61
N ILE A 218 -9.83 16.21 -49.08
CA ILE A 218 -9.04 16.62 -47.91
C ILE A 218 -8.05 17.75 -48.25
N SER A 219 -7.47 17.74 -49.45
CA SER A 219 -6.37 18.66 -49.81
C SER A 219 -6.84 19.96 -50.45
N THR A 220 -7.99 19.96 -51.12
CA THR A 220 -8.49 21.08 -51.92
C THR A 220 -9.81 21.60 -51.37
N PHE A 221 -10.78 20.72 -51.15
CA PHE A 221 -12.12 21.13 -50.71
C PHE A 221 -12.13 21.61 -49.26
N LEU A 222 -11.61 20.83 -48.30
CA LEU A 222 -11.65 21.22 -46.88
C LEU A 222 -10.91 22.55 -46.59
N PRO A 223 -9.70 22.81 -47.13
CA PRO A 223 -9.04 24.10 -46.96
C PRO A 223 -9.80 25.27 -47.57
N ALA A 224 -10.51 25.07 -48.69
CA ALA A 224 -11.34 26.12 -49.30
C ALA A 224 -12.49 26.57 -48.39
N PHE A 225 -12.93 25.72 -47.45
CA PHE A 225 -13.94 26.05 -46.43
C PHE A 225 -13.34 26.35 -45.05
N GLY A 226 -12.02 26.56 -44.95
CA GLY A 226 -11.35 26.90 -43.68
C GLY A 226 -11.20 25.73 -42.70
N LEU A 227 -11.46 24.49 -43.14
CA LEU A 227 -11.28 23.28 -42.35
C LEU A 227 -9.92 22.68 -42.71
N LEU A 228 -8.91 22.90 -41.87
CA LEU A 228 -7.57 22.37 -42.14
C LEU A 228 -7.48 20.88 -41.77
N PRO A 229 -6.79 20.05 -42.57
CA PRO A 229 -6.47 18.68 -42.18
C PRO A 229 -5.64 18.67 -40.88
N PHE A 230 -5.88 17.67 -40.03
CA PHE A 230 -5.30 17.49 -38.69
C PHE A 230 -3.77 17.66 -38.59
N SER A 231 -3.03 17.56 -39.69
CA SER A 231 -1.58 17.72 -39.75
C SER A 231 -1.08 19.18 -39.74
N GLN A 232 -1.97 20.17 -39.88
CA GLN A 232 -1.59 21.60 -39.89
C GLN A 232 -2.07 22.39 -38.67
N VAL A 233 -2.65 21.72 -37.66
CA VAL A 233 -2.88 22.35 -36.34
C VAL A 233 -1.51 22.54 -35.67
N ARG A 234 -0.90 23.71 -35.89
CA ARG A 234 0.22 24.20 -35.07
C ARG A 234 -0.26 24.27 -33.62
N GLY A 235 0.09 23.27 -32.80
CA GLY A 235 -0.14 23.29 -31.36
C GLY A 235 -0.57 21.98 -30.69
N ALA A 236 -0.76 20.87 -31.40
CA ALA A 236 -1.06 19.60 -30.75
C ALA A 236 0.21 18.99 -30.13
N VAL A 237 0.32 19.11 -28.81
CA VAL A 237 1.29 18.39 -27.97
C VAL A 237 1.26 16.91 -28.33
N LYS A 238 2.40 16.36 -28.76
CA LYS A 238 2.57 14.91 -28.90
C LYS A 238 2.39 14.27 -27.52
N PRO A 239 1.49 13.28 -27.33
CA PRO A 239 1.49 12.49 -26.11
C PRO A 239 2.69 11.56 -26.15
N THR A 240 3.80 11.95 -25.50
CA THR A 240 4.87 11.02 -25.15
C THR A 240 4.40 10.16 -23.99
N TYR A 241 4.07 8.90 -24.26
CA TYR A 241 4.03 7.86 -23.24
C TYR A 241 5.46 7.64 -22.73
N GLN A 242 5.78 8.21 -21.56
CA GLN A 242 6.92 7.78 -20.78
C GLN A 242 6.43 6.78 -19.73
N SER A 243 6.75 5.51 -19.94
CA SER A 243 6.66 4.46 -18.94
C SER A 243 7.68 4.75 -17.84
N ASN A 244 7.26 5.36 -16.74
CA ASN A 244 8.10 5.51 -15.55
C ASN A 244 8.11 4.22 -14.74
N ASN A 245 8.94 3.27 -15.17
CA ASN A 245 9.55 2.28 -14.30
C ASN A 245 10.89 2.86 -13.84
N GLN A 246 10.98 3.52 -12.68
CA GLN A 246 12.23 3.60 -11.91
C GLN A 246 11.97 3.84 -10.40
N VAL A 247 12.18 2.75 -9.66
CA VAL A 247 12.83 2.61 -8.34
C VAL A 247 13.34 3.91 -7.72
N HIS A 248 12.81 4.24 -6.55
CA HIS A 248 13.19 5.41 -5.75
C HIS A 248 14.40 5.05 -4.85
N ASN A 249 15.62 5.40 -5.28
CA ASN A 249 16.77 5.50 -4.36
C ASN A 249 16.85 6.94 -3.85
N ARG A 250 16.68 7.09 -2.53
CA ARG A 250 16.95 8.33 -1.80
C ARG A 250 18.42 8.33 -1.41
N ASP A 251 19.17 9.33 -1.86
CA ASP A 251 20.31 9.90 -1.15
C ASP A 251 20.79 11.15 -1.90
N THR A 252 20.67 12.32 -1.26
CA THR A 252 21.65 13.43 -1.22
C THR A 252 20.99 14.62 -0.52
N PHE A 253 21.37 14.86 0.73
CA PHE A 253 21.22 16.13 1.43
C PHE A 253 22.54 16.88 1.25
N ASP A 254 22.55 17.95 0.48
CA ASP A 254 23.66 18.90 0.47
C ASP A 254 23.29 20.15 1.27
N SER A 255 24.25 20.49 2.12
CA SER A 255 24.37 21.68 2.95
C SER A 255 24.25 22.99 2.17
N VAL A 256 23.48 23.94 2.71
CA VAL A 256 23.69 25.36 2.43
C VAL A 256 23.77 26.13 3.74
N THR A 257 24.95 26.69 3.93
CA THR A 257 25.40 27.64 4.93
C THR A 257 24.69 28.98 4.77
N GLN A 258 24.12 29.50 5.87
CA GLN A 258 24.27 30.89 6.36
C GLN A 258 23.66 31.01 7.75
#